data_AF-A0A6L7YEH0-F1
#
_entry.id   AF-A0A6L7YEH0-F1
#
_cell.length_a   1.000
_cell.length_b   1.000
_cell.length_c   1.000
_cell.angle_alpha   90.00
_cell.angle_beta   90.00
_cell.angle_gamma   90.00
#
_symmetry.space_group_name_H-M   'P 1'
#
loop_
_entity.id
_entity.type
_entity.pdbx_description
1 polymer ?
#
loop_
_entity_poly.entity_id
_entity_poly.type
_entity_poly.pdbx_seq_one_letter_code
_entity_poly.pdbx_strand_id
1 'polypeptide(L)' 'MPRTAYITNAGSGGVLERSACVDDSRVVGTGWFDGDEVTIVQEGAASCVGWSRITSEDGRESWILNEYLTAEQP' A
#
# COMPACT_ATOMS: atom_id res chain seq x y z
N MET A 1 14.89 4.15 -2.11
CA MET A 1 15.45 3.17 -1.14
C MET A 1 14.27 2.55 -0.42
N PRO A 2 14.30 1.23 -0.12
CA PRO A 2 13.19 0.60 0.58
C PRO A 2 13.07 1.18 2.00
N ARG A 3 11.84 1.41 2.46
CA ARG A 3 11.57 1.87 3.83
C ARG A 3 10.29 1.24 4.37
N THR A 4 10.25 1.03 5.68
CA THR A 4 9.06 0.56 6.37
C THR A 4 7.97 1.65 6.38
N ALA A 5 6.73 1.22 6.25
CA ALA A 5 5.53 2.01 6.43
C ALA A 5 4.42 1.13 7.00
N TYR A 6 3.38 1.76 7.52
CA TYR A 6 2.19 1.10 8.02
C TYR A 6 0.99 1.53 7.18
N ILE A 7 0.09 0.58 6.95
CA ILE A 7 -1.17 0.87 6.27
C ILE A 7 -2.06 1.65 7.23
N THR A 8 -2.54 2.80 6.78
CA THR A 8 -3.48 3.63 7.52
C THR A 8 -4.66 3.97 6.64
N ASN A 9 -5.87 3.52 6.96
CA ASN A 9 -7.06 3.98 6.25
C ASN A 9 -8.34 3.93 7.11
N ALA A 10 -8.61 5.11 7.69
CA ALA A 10 -9.87 5.84 7.84
C ALA A 10 -11.20 5.06 7.91
N GLY A 11 -11.34 4.18 8.89
CA GLY A 11 -12.67 3.68 9.30
C GLY A 11 -12.83 2.17 9.32
N SER A 12 -11.81 1.45 9.81
CA SER A 12 -11.84 0.02 10.17
C SER A 12 -11.91 -1.01 9.03
N GLY A 13 -11.82 -0.60 7.76
CA GLY A 13 -11.96 -1.51 6.60
C GLY A 13 -10.66 -2.04 5.98
N GLY A 14 -9.51 -1.41 6.27
CA GLY A 14 -8.25 -1.72 5.59
C GLY A 14 -8.19 -1.20 4.15
N VAL A 15 -7.15 -1.59 3.41
CA VAL A 15 -6.90 -1.19 2.02
C VAL A 15 -6.82 -2.42 1.14
N LEU A 16 -7.68 -2.48 0.11
CA LEU A 16 -7.59 -3.55 -0.89
C LEU A 16 -6.29 -3.47 -1.69
N GLU A 17 -5.75 -4.64 -1.99
CA GLU A 17 -4.60 -4.78 -2.87
C GLU A 17 -4.94 -4.24 -4.26
N ARG A 18 -3.96 -3.64 -4.92
CA ARG A 18 -4.08 -3.21 -6.31
C ARG A 18 -2.91 -3.72 -7.13
N SER A 19 -3.24 -4.35 -8.26
CA SER A 19 -2.27 -4.93 -9.19
C SER A 19 -1.58 -3.87 -10.06
N ALA A 20 -2.12 -2.65 -10.13
CA ALA A 20 -1.54 -1.50 -10.82
C ALA A 20 -1.76 -0.20 -10.05
N CYS A 21 -1.04 0.86 -10.41
CA CYS A 21 -1.18 2.20 -9.82
C CYS A 21 -2.44 2.95 -10.33
N VAL A 22 -3.58 2.26 -10.37
CA VAL A 22 -4.89 2.77 -10.79
C VAL A 22 -5.97 2.20 -9.87
N ASP A 23 -6.97 3.01 -9.55
CA ASP A 23 -7.96 2.66 -8.53
C ASP A 23 -8.87 1.49 -8.94
N ASP A 24 -9.10 1.29 -10.23
CA ASP A 24 -9.93 0.19 -10.76
C ASP A 24 -9.22 -1.18 -10.73
N SER A 25 -7.94 -1.23 -10.37
CA SER A 25 -7.16 -2.49 -10.33
C SER A 25 -7.25 -3.25 -9.00
N ARG A 26 -8.30 -2.99 -8.21
CA ARG A 26 -8.56 -3.64 -6.92
C ARG A 26 -8.69 -5.15 -7.09
N VAL A 27 -7.96 -5.90 -6.27
CA VAL A 27 -8.06 -7.35 -6.19
C VAL A 27 -9.05 -7.69 -5.08
N VAL A 28 -10.18 -8.30 -5.46
CA VAL A 28 -11.22 -8.65 -4.50
C VAL A 28 -10.78 -9.86 -3.68
N GLY A 29 -10.94 -9.79 -2.36
CA GLY A 29 -10.56 -10.85 -1.44
C GLY A 29 -9.12 -10.79 -0.95
N THR A 30 -8.33 -9.82 -1.42
CA THR A 30 -7.00 -9.54 -0.88
C THR A 30 -6.86 -8.07 -0.50
N GLY A 31 -6.15 -7.82 0.59
CA GLY A 31 -5.98 -6.50 1.13
C GLY A 31 -5.09 -6.50 2.35
N TRP A 32 -4.99 -5.32 2.93
CA TRP A 32 -4.15 -4.99 4.07
C TRP A 32 -5.03 -4.43 5.17
N PHE A 33 -4.82 -4.87 6.39
CA PHE A 33 -5.51 -4.31 7.55
C PHE A 33 -4.87 -2.98 7.95
N ASP A 34 -5.65 -2.19 8.67
CA ASP A 34 -5.12 -0.98 9.31
C ASP A 34 -4.05 -1.40 10.34
N GLY A 35 -2.90 -0.74 10.30
CA GLY A 35 -1.72 -1.08 11.11
C GLY A 35 -0.80 -2.15 10.53
N ASP A 36 -1.14 -2.78 9.39
CA ASP A 36 -0.23 -3.75 8.75
C ASP A 36 1.12 -3.10 8.39
N GLU A 37 2.20 -3.74 8.82
CA GLU A 37 3.56 -3.32 8.46
C GLU A 37 3.88 -3.78 7.02
N VAL A 38 4.37 -2.84 6.21
CA VAL A 38 4.74 -3.06 4.82
C VAL A 38 6.04 -2.34 4.48
N THR A 39 6.76 -2.82 3.48
CA THR A 39 7.96 -2.13 2.97
C THR A 39 7.63 -1.45 1.66
N ILE A 40 7.78 -0.12 1.60
CA ILE A 40 7.72 0.63 0.34
C ILE A 40 8.98 0.32 -0.45
N VAL A 41 8.83 -0.26 -1.64
CA VAL A 41 9.95 -0.60 -2.55
C VAL A 41 10.10 0.42 -3.67
N GLN A 42 9.04 1.13 -4.02
CA GLN A 42 9.05 2.17 -5.04
C GLN A 42 8.01 3.25 -4.73
N GLU A 43 8.43 4.51 -4.69
CA GLU A 43 7.52 5.65 -4.57
C GLU A 43 7.26 6.26 -5.96
N GLY A 44 5.99 6.54 -6.25
CA GLY A 44 5.45 7.32 -7.36
C GLY A 44 6.36 7.55 -8.56
N ALA A 45 6.60 6.51 -9.36
CA ALA A 45 7.40 6.62 -10.58
C ALA A 45 6.50 6.93 -11.80
N ALA A 46 6.93 7.90 -12.62
CA ALA A 46 6.29 8.26 -13.89
C ALA A 46 4.77 8.51 -13.78
N SER A 47 3.94 7.63 -14.37
CA SER A 47 2.48 7.75 -14.36
C SER A 47 1.81 7.40 -13.03
N CYS A 48 2.56 6.90 -12.05
CA CYS A 48 2.05 6.44 -10.76
C CYS A 48 2.20 7.50 -9.65
N VAL A 49 2.20 8.79 -9.97
CA VAL A 49 2.30 9.86 -8.96
C VAL A 49 1.19 9.71 -7.93
N GLY A 50 1.54 9.77 -6.64
CA GLY A 50 0.60 9.56 -5.53
C GLY A 50 0.40 8.10 -5.11
N TRP A 51 1.05 7.16 -5.80
CA TRP A 51 1.05 5.75 -5.44
C TRP A 51 2.44 5.29 -5.01
N SER A 52 2.48 4.29 -4.14
CA SER A 52 3.68 3.56 -3.76
C SER A 52 3.47 2.08 -4.00
N ARG A 53 4.50 1.42 -4.52
CA ARG A 53 4.58 -0.03 -4.55
C ARG A 53 5.17 -0.50 -3.23
N ILE A 54 4.46 -1.39 -2.56
CA ILE A 54 4.84 -2.01 -1.31
C ILE A 54 5.09 -3.51 -1.50
N THR A 55 5.78 -4.11 -0.54
CA THR A 55 5.89 -5.57 -0.34
C THR A 55 5.64 -5.94 1.11
N SER A 56 5.02 -7.08 1.37
CA SER A 56 5.01 -7.72 2.70
C SER A 56 6.23 -8.58 2.95
N GLU A 57 6.37 -9.04 4.20
CA GLU A 57 7.35 -10.07 4.62
C GLU A 57 7.20 -11.36 3.81
N ASP A 58 5.97 -11.77 3.49
CA ASP A 58 5.67 -12.94 2.65
C ASP A 58 5.99 -12.73 1.16
N GLY A 59 6.49 -11.55 0.78
CA GLY A 59 6.85 -11.21 -0.60
C GLY A 59 5.66 -10.81 -1.49
N ARG A 60 4.49 -10.52 -0.91
CA ARG A 60 3.32 -10.04 -1.67
C ARG A 60 3.48 -8.56 -1.98
N GLU A 61 3.38 -8.20 -3.25
CA GLU A 61 3.48 -6.81 -3.69
C GLU A 61 2.11 -6.19 -4.00
N SER A 62 1.98 -4.89 -3.76
CA SER A 62 0.76 -4.14 -4.05
C SER A 62 1.06 -2.68 -4.36
N TRP A 63 0.20 -2.04 -5.14
CA TRP A 63 0.15 -0.59 -5.23
C TRP A 63 -0.81 -0.02 -4.19
N ILE A 64 -0.37 0.99 -3.45
CA ILE A 64 -1.14 1.65 -2.40
C ILE A 64 -1.04 3.17 -2.59
N LEU A 65 -2.14 3.89 -2.38
CA LEU A 65 -2.11 5.35 -2.40
C LEU A 65 -1.26 5.85 -1.23
N ASN A 66 -0.44 6.87 -1.47
CA ASN A 66 0.46 7.42 -0.45
C ASN A 66 -0.29 7.95 0.77
N GLU A 67 -1.54 8.39 0.59
CA GLU A 67 -2.41 8.85 1.69
C GLU A 67 -2.78 7.71 2.66
N TYR A 68 -2.64 6.45 2.25
CA TYR A 68 -2.90 5.29 3.10
C TYR A 68 -1.64 4.69 3.72
N LEU A 69 -0.52 5.41 3.66
CA LEU A 69 0.76 4.97 4.20
C LEU A 69 1.26 5.98 5.22
N THR A 70 1.63 5.50 6.39
CA THR A 70 2.24 6.30 7.46
C THR A 70 3.59 5.71 7.85
N ALA A 71 4.49 6.55 8.36
CA ALA A 71 5.76 6.10 8.92
C ALA A 71 5.64 5.65 10.39
N GLU A 72 4.53 5.99 11.04
CA GLU A 72 4.25 5.70 12.45
C GLU A 72 3.15 4.65 12.53
N GLN A 73 3.31 3.66 13.41
CA GLN A 73 2.29 2.65 13.63
C GLN A 73 1.04 3.30 14.26
N PRO A 74 -0.14 3.22 13.61
CA PRO A 74 -1.38 3.77 14.15
C PRO A 74 -1.93 2.98 15.36
#